data_AF-A0A132ZD15-F1
#
_entry.id   AF-A0A132ZD15-F1
#
_cell.length_a   1.000
_cell.length_b   1.000
_cell.length_c   1.000
_cell.angle_alpha   90.00
_cell.angle_beta   90.00
_cell.angle_gamma   90.00
#
_symmetry.space_group_name_H-M   'P 1'
#
loop_
_entity.id
_entity.type
_entity.pdbx_description
1 polymer ?
#
loop_
_entity_poly.entity_id
_entity_poly.type
_entity_poly.pdbx_seq_one_letter_code
_entity_poly.pdbx_strand_id
1 'polypeptide(L)'
;MEVKVYGSAHCVTSLKAKQWLEHHQLPYQFVDLEERDLSTEEAEELCSFEEVQAEQLFATWSEAFHNIAIDLSCVGKKQLIFLCTQHTNLLRRPLIIIDEVLFIGYNEQLMEQLILNK
;
A
#
# COMPACT_ATOMS: atom_id res chain seq x y z
N MET A 1 11.45 11.30 9.56
CA MET A 1 10.33 10.54 9.04
C MET A 1 10.80 9.83 7.79
N GLU A 2 10.74 8.51 7.79
CA GLU A 2 10.93 7.70 6.60
C GLU A 2 9.57 7.52 5.92
N VAL A 3 9.47 7.88 4.63
CA VAL A 3 8.22 7.77 3.87
C VAL A 3 8.44 6.97 2.60
N LYS A 4 7.56 6.00 2.37
CA LYS A 4 7.55 5.18 1.16
C LYS A 4 6.13 5.04 0.63
N VAL A 5 5.96 5.26 -0.66
CA VAL A 5 4.67 5.21 -1.34
C VAL A 5 4.72 4.15 -2.42
N TYR A 6 3.92 3.11 -2.27
CA TYR A 6 3.62 2.18 -3.34
C TYR A 6 2.34 2.63 -4.04
N GLY A 7 2.47 3.08 -5.27
CA GLY A 7 1.38 3.71 -5.97
C GLY A 7 1.42 3.42 -7.46
N SER A 8 0.73 4.27 -8.20
CA SER A 8 0.67 4.22 -9.65
C SER A 8 0.58 5.65 -10.17
N ALA A 9 1.36 5.99 -11.19
CA ALA A 9 1.42 7.33 -11.73
C ALA A 9 0.04 7.85 -12.20
N HIS A 10 -0.83 6.95 -12.67
CA HIS A 10 -2.13 7.31 -13.24
C HIS A 10 -3.31 7.14 -12.26
N CYS A 11 -3.05 6.85 -10.99
CA CYS A 11 -4.09 6.70 -9.97
C CYS A 11 -4.33 8.01 -9.21
N VAL A 12 -5.59 8.48 -9.19
CA VAL A 12 -5.99 9.74 -8.54
C VAL A 12 -5.60 9.80 -7.06
N THR A 13 -5.80 8.71 -6.31
CA THR A 13 -5.45 8.66 -4.89
C THR A 13 -3.94 8.68 -4.67
N SER A 14 -3.15 8.04 -5.54
CA SER A 14 -1.69 8.09 -5.50
C SER A 14 -1.17 9.49 -5.79
N LEU A 15 -1.77 10.19 -6.76
CA LEU A 15 -1.43 11.59 -7.06
C LEU A 15 -1.73 12.51 -5.88
N LYS A 16 -2.88 12.35 -5.21
CA LYS A 16 -3.22 13.10 -4.00
C LYS A 16 -2.24 12.87 -2.87
N ALA A 17 -1.84 11.61 -2.64
CA ALA A 17 -0.84 11.27 -1.62
C ALA A 17 0.52 11.95 -1.90
N LYS A 18 0.99 11.91 -3.14
CA LYS A 18 2.23 12.59 -3.54
C LYS A 18 2.15 14.10 -3.33
N GLN A 19 1.06 14.72 -3.77
CA GLN A 19 0.82 16.16 -3.59
C GLN A 19 0.79 16.56 -2.11
N TRP A 20 0.17 15.75 -1.27
CA TRP A 20 0.16 15.97 0.18
C TRP A 20 1.58 15.88 0.75
N LEU A 21 2.34 14.83 0.44
CA LEU A 21 3.73 14.70 0.89
C LEU A 21 4.62 15.87 0.43
N GLU A 22 4.46 16.32 -0.81
CA GLU A 22 5.16 17.48 -1.37
C GLU A 22 4.77 18.78 -0.66
N HIS A 23 3.49 18.98 -0.36
CA HIS A 23 2.99 20.14 0.38
C HIS A 23 3.61 20.24 1.77
N HIS A 24 3.73 19.11 2.47
CA HIS A 24 4.34 19.01 3.79
C HIS A 24 5.87 18.90 3.76
N GLN A 25 6.50 18.98 2.56
CA GLN A 25 7.95 18.87 2.37
C GLN A 25 8.54 17.57 2.94
N LEU A 26 7.77 16.49 2.89
CA LEU A 26 8.18 15.18 3.36
C LEU A 26 8.86 14.43 2.21
N PRO A 27 10.19 14.18 2.27
CA PRO A 27 10.86 13.36 1.26
C PRO A 27 10.33 11.93 1.31
N TYR A 28 10.06 11.33 0.14
CA TYR A 28 9.51 10.00 0.04
C TYR A 28 10.17 9.18 -1.08
N GLN A 29 10.23 7.87 -0.88
CA GLN A 29 10.51 6.93 -1.94
C GLN A 29 9.20 6.57 -2.65
N PHE A 30 9.19 6.57 -3.99
CA PHE A 30 8.03 6.17 -4.78
C PHE A 30 8.33 4.88 -5.53
N VAL A 31 7.49 3.87 -5.32
CA VAL A 31 7.50 2.62 -6.06
C VAL A 31 6.27 2.58 -6.94
N ASP A 32 6.48 2.57 -8.26
CA ASP A 32 5.39 2.46 -9.23
C ASP A 32 5.04 0.99 -9.48
N LEU A 33 3.86 0.60 -9.01
CA LEU A 33 3.30 -0.74 -9.15
C LEU A 33 2.68 -1.01 -10.53
N GLU A 34 2.62 -0.02 -11.42
CA GLU A 34 2.27 -0.24 -12.84
C GLU A 34 3.49 -0.65 -13.67
N GLU A 35 4.68 -0.17 -13.30
CA GLU A 35 5.91 -0.42 -14.05
C GLU A 35 6.59 -1.74 -13.67
N ARG A 36 6.38 -2.22 -12.44
CA ARG A 36 6.94 -3.49 -11.96
C ARG A 36 6.15 -4.10 -10.81
N ASP A 37 6.34 -5.40 -10.63
CA ASP A 37 5.88 -6.12 -9.44
C ASP A 37 6.68 -5.74 -8.19
N LEU A 38 6.09 -6.00 -7.02
CA LEU A 38 6.80 -5.94 -5.74
C LEU A 38 7.94 -6.95 -5.69
N SER A 39 9.07 -6.53 -5.12
CA SER A 39 10.08 -7.49 -4.68
C SER A 39 9.60 -8.26 -3.45
N THR A 40 10.24 -9.39 -3.15
CA THR A 40 9.92 -10.18 -1.94
C THR A 40 10.12 -9.34 -0.69
N GLU A 41 11.18 -8.52 -0.64
CA GLU A 41 11.50 -7.66 0.49
C GLU A 41 10.44 -6.57 0.69
N GLU A 42 9.94 -5.97 -0.40
CA GLU A 42 8.87 -4.98 -0.34
C GLU A 42 7.54 -5.58 0.10
N ALA A 43 7.24 -6.80 -0.35
CA ALA A 43 6.06 -7.53 0.10
C ALA A 43 6.19 -7.95 1.58
N GLU A 44 7.37 -8.36 2.03
CA GLU A 44 7.67 -8.65 3.43
C GLU A 44 7.47 -7.42 4.33
N GLU A 45 7.92 -6.25 3.88
CA GLU A 45 7.72 -4.96 4.55
C GLU A 45 6.21 -4.67 4.71
N LEU A 46 5.44 -4.70 3.62
CA LEU A 46 3.99 -4.47 3.67
C LEU A 46 3.25 -5.49 4.56
N CYS A 47 3.71 -6.74 4.58
CA CYS A 47 3.13 -7.81 5.41
C CYS A 47 3.66 -7.83 6.86
N SER A 48 4.51 -6.88 7.25
CA SER A 48 5.06 -6.78 8.61
C SER A 48 4.17 -6.00 9.56
N PHE A 49 3.25 -5.17 9.04
CA PHE A 49 2.33 -4.35 9.82
C PHE A 49 1.20 -5.19 10.41
N GLU A 50 1.26 -5.46 11.72
CA GLU A 50 0.32 -6.35 12.42
C GLU A 50 -1.13 -5.85 12.42
N GLU A 51 -1.34 -4.53 12.33
CA GLU A 51 -2.67 -3.92 12.31
C GLU A 51 -3.40 -4.12 10.97
N VAL A 52 -2.69 -4.55 9.92
CA VAL A 52 -3.22 -4.67 8.57
C VAL A 52 -3.67 -6.10 8.29
N GLN A 53 -4.96 -6.24 7.98
CA GLN A 53 -5.52 -7.50 7.49
C GLN A 53 -5.21 -7.70 6.02
N ALA A 54 -5.03 -8.95 5.59
CA ALA A 54 -4.68 -9.31 4.22
C ALA A 54 -5.65 -8.70 3.20
N GLU A 55 -6.95 -8.73 3.48
CA GLU A 55 -8.03 -8.19 2.65
C GLU A 55 -7.91 -6.69 2.40
N GLN A 56 -7.28 -5.95 3.32
CA GLN A 56 -7.11 -4.51 3.18
C GLN A 56 -5.99 -4.19 2.19
N LEU A 57 -5.01 -5.08 1.99
CA LEU A 57 -3.94 -4.86 1.02
C LEU A 57 -4.42 -5.00 -0.43
N PHE A 58 -5.52 -5.72 -0.69
CA PHE A 58 -6.02 -5.97 -2.04
C PHE A 58 -7.27 -5.14 -2.38
N ALA A 59 -7.42 -4.78 -3.65
CA ALA A 59 -8.61 -4.16 -4.20
C ALA A 59 -9.74 -5.20 -4.34
N THR A 60 -10.21 -5.72 -3.20
CA THR A 60 -11.21 -6.80 -3.09
C THR A 60 -12.56 -6.46 -3.71
N TRP A 61 -12.86 -5.18 -3.97
CA TRP A 61 -14.04 -4.76 -4.70
C TRP A 61 -13.92 -4.90 -6.22
N SER A 62 -12.71 -5.15 -6.75
CA SER A 62 -12.47 -5.17 -8.19
C SER A 62 -12.87 -6.50 -8.83
N GLU A 63 -13.39 -6.44 -10.06
CA GLU A 63 -13.70 -7.62 -10.85
C GLU A 63 -12.45 -8.49 -11.08
N ALA A 64 -11.30 -7.85 -11.31
CA ALA A 64 -10.02 -8.53 -11.48
C ALA A 64 -9.64 -9.39 -10.26
N PHE A 65 -9.93 -8.93 -9.04
CA PHE A 65 -9.73 -9.71 -7.83
C PHE A 65 -10.73 -10.88 -7.72
N HIS A 66 -12.01 -10.64 -7.99
CA HIS A 66 -13.02 -11.70 -7.96
C HIS A 66 -12.73 -12.82 -8.96
N ASN A 67 -12.15 -12.49 -10.13
CA ASN A 67 -11.86 -13.46 -11.19
C ASN A 67 -10.80 -14.51 -10.81
N ILE A 68 -9.92 -14.20 -9.86
CA ILE A 68 -8.89 -15.15 -9.41
C ILE A 68 -9.32 -16.01 -8.21
N ALA A 69 -10.52 -15.75 -7.67
CA ALA A 69 -11.16 -16.56 -6.63
C ALA A 69 -10.27 -16.90 -5.42
N ILE A 70 -9.46 -15.93 -4.96
CA ILE A 70 -8.60 -16.09 -3.78
C ILE A 70 -9.40 -15.80 -2.51
N ASP A 71 -9.30 -16.72 -1.54
CA ASP A 71 -9.77 -16.51 -0.17
C ASP A 71 -8.62 -15.96 0.69
N LEU A 72 -8.77 -14.72 1.15
CA LEU A 72 -7.79 -14.03 2.00
C LEU A 72 -8.06 -14.22 3.50
N SER A 73 -9.19 -14.82 3.90
CA SER A 73 -9.61 -14.91 5.31
C SER A 73 -8.68 -15.75 6.18
N CYS A 74 -7.93 -16.68 5.57
CA CYS A 74 -7.09 -17.65 6.27
C CYS A 74 -5.67 -17.74 5.70
N VAL A 75 -5.17 -16.68 5.05
CA VAL A 75 -3.80 -16.70 4.46
C VAL A 75 -2.74 -16.46 5.52
N GLY A 76 -1.76 -17.37 5.60
CA GLY A 76 -0.58 -17.16 6.43
C GLY A 76 0.39 -16.14 5.83
N LYS A 77 1.26 -15.53 6.64
CA LYS A 77 2.19 -14.47 6.21
C LYS A 77 3.01 -14.82 4.95
N LYS A 78 3.56 -16.04 4.87
CA LYS A 78 4.32 -16.49 3.68
C LYS A 78 3.46 -16.53 2.42
N GLN A 79 2.21 -16.97 2.53
CA GLN A 79 1.28 -16.99 1.42
C GLN A 79 0.88 -15.57 1.04
N LEU A 80 0.64 -14.69 2.02
CA LEU A 80 0.33 -13.30 1.75
C LEU A 80 1.47 -12.59 0.98
N ILE A 81 2.72 -12.77 1.41
CA ILE A 81 3.91 -12.25 0.69
C ILE A 81 3.94 -12.76 -0.77
N PHE A 82 3.70 -14.06 -0.95
CA PHE A 82 3.62 -14.64 -2.29
C PHE A 82 2.49 -14.02 -3.12
N LEU A 83 1.30 -13.82 -2.55
CA LEU A 83 0.18 -13.19 -3.24
C LEU A 83 0.47 -11.73 -3.60
N CYS A 84 1.11 -10.98 -2.71
CA CYS A 84 1.48 -9.59 -2.97
C CYS A 84 2.47 -9.46 -4.13
N THR A 85 3.44 -10.38 -4.25
CA THR A 85 4.41 -10.38 -5.36
C THR A 85 3.81 -10.88 -6.67
N GLN A 86 2.99 -11.94 -6.64
CA GLN A 86 2.37 -12.51 -7.86
C GLN A 86 1.21 -11.69 -8.41
N HIS A 87 0.51 -10.96 -7.54
CA HIS A 87 -0.69 -10.20 -7.89
C HIS A 87 -0.55 -8.73 -7.47
N THR A 88 0.62 -8.14 -7.73
CA THR A 88 0.91 -6.73 -7.43
C THR A 88 -0.16 -5.79 -8.00
N ASN A 89 -0.63 -6.07 -9.22
CA ASN A 89 -1.67 -5.30 -9.90
C ASN A 89 -3.02 -5.28 -9.15
N LEU A 90 -3.27 -6.25 -8.27
CA LEU A 90 -4.49 -6.35 -7.46
C LEU A 90 -4.37 -5.66 -6.10
N LEU A 91 -3.20 -5.12 -5.76
CA LEU A 91 -3.03 -4.36 -4.53
C LEU A 91 -3.81 -3.04 -4.58
N ARG A 92 -4.31 -2.62 -3.42
CA ARG A 92 -4.84 -1.28 -3.22
C ARG A 92 -3.72 -0.28 -3.41
N ARG A 93 -4.09 0.89 -3.93
CA ARG A 93 -3.15 1.97 -4.24
C ARG A 93 -3.74 3.32 -3.81
N PRO A 94 -2.96 4.20 -3.18
CA PRO A 94 -1.58 3.98 -2.71
C PRO A 94 -1.53 3.13 -1.43
N LEU A 95 -0.42 2.45 -1.18
CA LEU A 95 0.00 1.98 0.14
C LEU A 95 1.11 2.91 0.62
N ILE A 96 0.91 3.62 1.72
CA ILE A 96 1.80 4.69 2.18
C ILE A 96 2.35 4.28 3.54
N ILE A 97 3.67 4.09 3.61
CA ILE A 97 4.37 3.89 4.87
C ILE A 97 4.91 5.23 5.34
N ILE A 98 4.58 5.61 6.57
CA ILE A 98 5.15 6.77 7.26
C ILE A 98 5.70 6.26 8.61
N ASP A 99 7.02 6.13 8.68
CA ASP A 99 7.73 5.43 9.76
C ASP A 99 7.12 4.01 9.98
N GLU A 100 6.51 3.74 11.14
CA GLU A 100 5.94 2.42 11.48
C GLU A 100 4.43 2.32 11.21
N VAL A 101 3.84 3.24 10.45
CA VAL A 101 2.40 3.25 10.13
C VAL A 101 2.18 3.03 8.64
N LEU A 102 1.34 2.04 8.31
CA LEU A 102 0.90 1.74 6.96
C LEU A 102 -0.52 2.29 6.72
N PHE A 103 -0.65 3.24 5.82
CA PHE A 103 -1.94 3.73 5.32
C PHE A 103 -2.33 3.00 4.05
N ILE A 104 -3.60 2.59 4.01
CA ILE A 104 -4.19 1.88 2.88
C ILE A 104 -5.14 2.84 2.16
N GLY A 105 -4.72 3.30 1.00
CA GLY A 105 -5.34 4.41 0.29
C GLY A 105 -4.88 5.77 0.81
N TYR A 106 -5.43 6.82 0.22
CA TYR A 106 -5.18 8.20 0.65
C TYR A 106 -6.24 8.63 1.67
N ASN A 107 -5.80 9.00 2.88
CA ASN A 107 -6.65 9.60 3.90
C ASN A 107 -5.91 10.76 4.57
N GLU A 108 -6.13 11.96 4.03
CA GLU A 108 -5.52 13.21 4.49
C GLU A 108 -5.70 13.42 5.99
N GLN A 109 -6.91 13.25 6.52
CA GLN A 109 -7.19 13.50 7.93
C GLN A 109 -6.35 12.61 8.86
N LEU A 110 -6.22 11.32 8.54
CA LEU A 110 -5.41 10.40 9.36
C LEU A 110 -3.91 10.69 9.22
N MET A 111 -3.46 11.04 8.00
CA MET A 111 -2.07 11.39 7.74
C MET A 111 -1.67 12.70 8.46
N GLU A 112 -2.53 13.72 8.45
CA GLU A 112 -2.38 14.96 9.22
C GLU A 112 -2.29 14.67 10.73
N GLN A 113 -3.21 13.85 11.24
CA GLN A 113 -3.19 13.46 12.65
C GLN A 113 -1.88 12.75 13.03
N LEU A 114 -1.34 11.89 12.16
CA LEU A 114 -0.07 11.21 12.43
C LEU A 114 1.08 12.21 12.57
N ILE A 115 1.19 13.18 11.66
CA ILE A 115 2.33 14.11 11.66
C ILE A 115 2.23 15.18 12.75
N LEU A 116 1.01 15.53 13.20
CA LEU A 116 0.80 16.46 14.31
C LEU A 116 1.10 15.86 15.69
N ASN A 117 0.99 14.53 15.80
CA ASN A 117 1.23 13.79 17.05
C ASN A 117 2.68 13.29 17.20
N LYS A 118 3.57 13.68 16.29
CA LYS A 118 5.01 13.40 16.35
C LYS A 118 5.81 14.66 16.67
#